data_AF-A0A7V9I022-F1
#
_entry.id   AF-A0A7V9I022-F1
#
_cell.length_a   1.000
_cell.length_b   1.000
_cell.length_c   1.000
_cell.angle_alpha   90.00
_cell.angle_beta   90.00
_cell.angle_gamma   90.00
#
_symmetry.space_group_name_H-M   'P 1'
#
loop_
_entity.id
_entity.type
_entity.pdbx_description
1 polymer ?
#
loop_
_entity_poly.entity_id
_entity_poly.type
_entity_poly.pdbx_seq_one_letter_code
_entity_poly.pdbx_strand_id
1 'polypeptide(L)'
;MAADFLPHVFDRFRQADPSATRGTWGLGIGLSIARHLAELHGGSIDAASDGLGKGATFVLQLPKSAPAADTGTQTGTEACLSAVAAQEALSAAADDDGG
;
A
#
# COMPACT_ATOMS: atom_id res chain seq x y z
N MET A 1 19.63 -12.45 6.31
CA MET A 1 20.24 -11.13 6.55
C MET A 1 21.28 -11.30 7.65
N ALA A 2 22.42 -10.59 7.65
CA ALA A 2 23.38 -10.73 8.75
C ALA A 2 22.80 -10.16 10.05
N ALA A 3 23.07 -10.82 11.19
CA ALA A 3 22.57 -10.37 12.50
C ALA A 3 23.03 -8.95 12.83
N ASP A 4 24.27 -8.61 12.47
CA ASP A 4 24.88 -7.29 12.69
C ASP A 4 24.21 -6.17 11.88
N PHE A 5 23.41 -6.52 10.86
CA PHE A 5 22.67 -5.55 10.06
C PHE A 5 21.27 -5.26 10.62
N LEU A 6 20.73 -6.10 11.51
CA LEU A 6 19.40 -5.93 12.10
C LEU A 6 19.18 -4.55 12.74
N PRO A 7 20.13 -3.97 13.51
CA PRO A 7 19.94 -2.65 14.11
C PRO A 7 19.80 -1.53 13.07
N HIS A 8 20.30 -1.76 11.86
CA HIS A 8 20.40 -0.76 10.80
C HIS A 8 19.40 -0.95 9.66
N VAL A 9 18.61 -2.03 9.69
CA VAL A 9 17.72 -2.40 8.58
C VAL A 9 16.64 -1.35 8.30
N PHE A 10 16.29 -0.57 9.32
CA PHE A 10 15.31 0.50 9.23
C PHE A 10 15.96 1.89 9.00
N ASP A 11 17.28 1.97 8.91
CA ASP A 11 17.97 3.22 8.61
C ASP A 11 17.73 3.62 7.15
N ARG A 12 17.51 4.91 6.92
CA ARG A 12 17.37 5.42 5.55
C ARG A 12 18.68 5.19 4.80
N PHE A 13 18.57 4.77 3.54
CA PHE A 13 19.72 4.58 2.65
C PHE A 13 20.70 3.47 3.07
N ARG A 14 20.29 2.58 3.99
CA ARG A 14 21.11 1.46 4.44
C ARG A 14 20.74 0.19 3.66
N GLN A 15 21.73 -0.47 3.08
CA GLN A 15 21.58 -1.75 2.37
C GLN A 15 22.55 -2.79 2.94
N ALA A 16 22.10 -4.04 3.08
CA ALA A 16 22.90 -5.13 3.66
C ALA A 16 24.01 -5.62 2.72
N ASP A 17 23.84 -5.44 1.40
CA ASP A 17 24.82 -5.81 0.38
C ASP A 17 24.74 -4.84 -0.81
N PRO A 18 25.76 -3.99 -1.04
CA PRO A 18 25.81 -3.11 -2.21
C PRO A 18 26.07 -3.86 -3.53
N SER A 19 26.49 -5.13 -3.47
CA SER A 19 26.86 -5.98 -4.62
C SER A 19 25.65 -6.56 -5.37
N ALA A 20 24.44 -6.43 -4.83
CA ALA A 20 23.19 -6.85 -5.46
C ALA A 20 22.72 -5.90 -6.60
N THR A 21 23.65 -5.17 -7.22
CA THR A 21 23.46 -4.05 -8.15
C THR A 21 23.33 -4.49 -9.61
N ARG A 22 22.56 -5.55 -9.90
CA ARG A 22 22.14 -5.81 -11.29
C ARG A 22 20.62 -5.89 -11.40
N GLY A 23 20.06 -4.72 -11.72
CA GLY A 23 18.66 -4.52 -12.07
C GLY A 23 17.89 -3.84 -10.94
N THR A 24 17.84 -2.50 -10.97
CA THR A 24 16.79 -1.68 -10.30
C THR A 24 16.36 -2.19 -8.92
N TRP A 25 17.10 -1.88 -7.84
CA TRP A 25 16.59 -2.16 -6.50
C TRP A 25 16.79 -0.97 -5.56
N GLY A 26 15.69 -0.62 -4.88
CA GLY A 26 15.42 0.69 -4.31
C GLY A 26 16.44 1.20 -3.29
N LEU A 27 16.39 2.52 -3.07
CA LEU A 27 17.28 3.35 -2.25
C LEU A 27 17.43 2.94 -0.77
N GLY A 28 16.93 1.78 -0.32
CA GLY A 28 16.92 1.41 1.10
C GLY A 28 16.00 2.32 1.93
N ILE A 29 14.90 2.79 1.33
CA ILE A 29 13.96 3.72 1.98
C ILE A 29 12.67 3.04 2.43
N GLY A 30 12.25 1.96 1.76
CA GLY A 30 10.96 1.31 2.02
C GLY A 30 10.75 0.94 3.49
N LEU A 31 11.76 0.33 4.13
CA LEU A 31 11.62 -0.12 5.51
C LEU A 31 11.64 1.04 6.52
N SER A 32 12.38 2.12 6.21
CA SER A 32 12.36 3.33 7.02
C SER A 32 10.99 4.03 7.00
N ILE A 33 10.29 3.99 5.85
CA ILE A 33 8.91 4.48 5.71
C ILE A 33 7.95 3.57 6.47
N ALA A 34 8.09 2.25 6.33
CA ALA A 34 7.24 1.29 7.02
C ALA A 34 7.29 1.48 8.55
N ARG A 35 8.48 1.69 9.12
CA ARG A 35 8.63 2.02 10.55
C ARG A 35 7.90 3.29 10.93
N HIS A 36 8.09 4.37 10.14
CA HIS A 36 7.40 5.62 10.41
C HIS A 36 5.87 5.49 10.33
N LEU A 37 5.37 4.74 9.35
CA LEU A 37 3.93 4.45 9.24
C LEU A 37 3.44 3.65 10.44
N ALA A 38 4.16 2.60 10.86
CA ALA A 38 3.79 1.82 12.04
C ALA A 38 3.70 2.70 13.30
N GLU A 39 4.70 3.55 13.53
CA GLU A 39 4.75 4.51 14.64
C GLU A 39 3.57 5.50 14.60
N LEU A 40 3.25 6.04 13.42
CA LEU A 40 2.11 6.94 13.24
C LEU A 40 0.77 6.27 13.57
N HIS A 41 0.65 4.96 13.34
CA HIS A 41 -0.53 4.18 13.71
C HIS A 41 -0.52 3.74 15.19
N GLY A 42 0.45 4.20 15.99
CA GLY A 42 0.60 3.80 17.40
C GLY A 42 1.07 2.36 17.59
N GLY A 43 1.69 1.79 16.55
CA GLY A 43 2.21 0.44 16.53
C GLY A 43 3.74 0.39 16.48
N SER A 44 4.27 -0.80 16.19
CA SER A 44 5.71 -1.06 16.04
C SER A 44 5.98 -2.04 14.89
N ILE A 45 7.21 -2.01 14.39
CA ILE A 45 7.71 -3.00 13.43
C ILE A 45 9.06 -3.54 13.91
N ASP A 46 9.18 -4.87 13.89
CA ASP A 46 10.39 -5.59 14.30
C ASP A 46 10.93 -6.44 13.14
N ALA A 47 12.22 -6.75 13.19
CA ALA A 47 12.89 -7.61 12.21
C ALA A 47 13.69 -8.71 12.92
N ALA A 48 13.64 -9.92 12.36
CA ALA A 48 14.41 -11.08 12.82
C ALA A 48 15.03 -11.81 11.61
N SER A 49 16.18 -12.44 11.81
CA SER A 49 16.85 -13.23 10.79
C SER A 49 17.75 -14.29 11.39
N ASP A 50 17.72 -15.50 10.84
CA ASP A 50 18.60 -16.61 11.23
C ASP A 50 20.00 -16.54 10.58
N GLY A 51 20.33 -15.42 9.93
CA GLY A 51 21.62 -15.18 9.31
C GLY A 51 21.60 -15.09 7.77
N LEU A 52 22.80 -15.03 7.19
CA LEU A 52 22.99 -14.90 5.74
C LEU A 52 22.39 -16.11 5.00
N GLY A 53 21.72 -15.84 3.87
CA GLY A 53 21.07 -16.88 3.05
C GLY A 53 19.81 -17.52 3.65
N LYS A 54 19.38 -17.14 4.87
CA LYS A 54 18.20 -17.68 5.56
C LYS A 54 16.95 -16.80 5.46
N GLY A 55 17.01 -15.70 4.72
CA GLY A 55 15.92 -14.73 4.64
C GLY A 55 15.84 -13.79 5.85
N ALA A 56 14.70 -13.13 6.02
CA ALA A 56 14.37 -12.26 7.14
C ALA A 56 12.86 -12.25 7.36
N THR A 57 12.42 -12.16 8.61
CA THR A 57 11.02 -12.05 9.01
C THR A 57 10.79 -10.68 9.62
N PHE A 58 9.72 -10.01 9.19
CA PHE A 58 9.30 -8.71 9.71
C PHE A 58 7.95 -8.85 10.40
N VAL A 59 7.80 -8.28 11.58
CA VAL A 59 6.58 -8.36 12.39
C VAL A 59 6.04 -6.96 12.59
N LEU A 60 4.82 -6.70 12.11
CA LEU A 60 4.12 -5.42 12.29
C LEU A 60 3.03 -5.60 13.35
N GLN A 61 3.09 -4.80 14.41
CA GLN A 61 2.10 -4.78 15.47
C GLN A 61 1.36 -3.45 15.43
N LEU A 62 0.03 -3.48 15.27
CA LEU A 62 -0.81 -2.29 15.26
C LEU A 62 -1.91 -2.40 16.33
N PRO A 63 -2.28 -1.29 16.99
CA PRO A 63 -3.45 -1.26 17.86
C PRO A 63 -4.70 -1.65 17.07
N LYS A 64 -5.45 -2.63 17.58
CA LYS A 64 -6.74 -2.99 17.01
C LYS A 64 -7.73 -1.89 17.36
N SER A 65 -8.18 -1.12 16.37
CA SER A 65 -9.33 -0.24 16.57
C SER A 65 -10.50 -1.11 17.05
N ALA A 66 -11.14 -0.71 18.15
CA ALA A 66 -12.47 -1.22 18.45
C ALA A 66 -13.34 -1.00 17.20
N PRO A 67 -14.22 -1.94 16.81
CA PRO A 67 -15.16 -1.66 15.74
C PRO A 67 -15.91 -0.41 16.17
N ALA A 68 -15.74 0.68 15.43
CA ALA A 68 -16.65 1.79 15.54
C ALA A 68 -18.03 1.17 15.32
N ALA A 69 -18.90 1.24 16.33
CA ALA A 69 -20.30 0.94 16.11
C ALA A 69 -20.75 1.87 14.99
N ASP A 70 -20.93 1.31 13.80
CA ASP A 70 -21.30 1.98 12.58
C ASP A 70 -22.67 2.64 12.81
N THR A 71 -22.65 3.87 13.32
CA THR A 71 -23.82 4.76 13.38
C THR A 71 -23.57 5.92 12.43
N GLY A 72 -23.14 5.57 11.23
CA GLY A 72 -22.94 6.48 10.11
C GLY A 72 -23.64 5.91 8.90
N THR A 73 -24.95 6.15 8.83
CA THR A 73 -25.79 6.03 7.64
C THR A 73 -25.04 6.55 6.40
N GLN A 74 -24.56 5.64 5.55
CA GLN A 74 -24.10 5.96 4.20
C GLN A 74 -25.34 6.07 3.30
N THR A 75 -26.08 7.18 3.41
CA THR A 75 -26.94 7.66 2.32
C THR A 75 -26.05 8.54 1.43
N GLY A 76 -25.49 7.96 0.37
CA GLY A 76 -24.59 8.69 -0.51
C GLY A 76 -24.11 7.98 -1.78
N THR A 77 -24.50 6.73 -2.02
CA THR A 77 -24.19 5.99 -3.27
C THR A 77 -25.44 5.60 -4.06
N GLU A 78 -26.43 6.50 -4.15
CA GLU A 78 -27.48 6.41 -5.18
C GLU A 78 -27.41 7.56 -6.20
N ALA A 79 -26.75 8.68 -5.85
CA ALA A 79 -26.70 9.86 -6.73
C ALA A 79 -25.79 9.72 -7.96
N CYS A 80 -24.79 8.82 -7.92
CA CYS A 80 -23.90 8.63 -9.08
C CYS A 80 -24.49 7.67 -10.13
N LEU A 81 -25.25 6.63 -9.72
CA LEU A 81 -25.81 5.64 -10.65
C LEU A 81 -27.03 6.15 -11.43
N SER A 82 -27.80 7.10 -10.89
CA SER A 82 -28.91 7.73 -11.63
C SER A 82 -28.43 8.67 -12.74
N ALA A 83 -27.23 9.25 -12.64
CA ALA A 83 -26.76 10.22 -13.62
C ALA A 83 -26.22 9.56 -14.90
N VAL A 84 -25.63 8.36 -14.78
CA VAL A 84 -25.03 7.65 -15.92
C VAL A 84 -26.07 6.98 -16.82
N ALA A 85 -27.22 6.56 -16.26
CA ALA A 85 -28.28 5.89 -17.03
C ALA A 85 -29.02 6.80 -18.02
N ALA A 86 -29.02 8.13 -17.82
CA ALA A 86 -29.73 9.07 -18.69
C ALA A 86 -28.99 9.39 -20.01
N GLN A 87 -27.71 9.03 -20.12
CA GLN A 87 -26.86 9.46 -21.23
C GLN A 87 -26.71 8.45 -22.38
N GLU A 88 -27.23 7.22 -22.24
CA GLU A 88 -27.16 6.20 -23.31
C GLU A 88 -28.33 6.22 -24.30
N ALA A 89 -29.33 7.09 -24.15
CA ALA A 89 -30.54 7.05 -24.98
C ALA A 89 -30.53 7.96 -26.24
N LEU A 90 -29.47 8.75 -26.51
CA LEU A 90 -29.50 9.73 -27.63
C LEU A 90 -28.66 9.37 -28.86
N SER A 91 -28.16 8.13 -29.00
CA SER A 91 -27.30 7.74 -30.13
C SER A 91 -27.94 6.80 -31.16
N ALA A 92 -29.27 6.63 -31.19
CA ALA A 92 -29.90 5.71 -32.16
C ALA A 92 -31.23 6.22 -32.74
N ALA A 93 -31.13 7.09 -33.75
CA ALA A 93 -32.08 7.36 -34.86
C ALA A 93 -31.57 8.61 -35.59
N ALA A 94 -31.35 8.74 -36.90
CA ALA A 94 -31.58 7.97 -38.12
C ALA A 94 -30.46 8.42 -39.11
N ASP A 95 -29.82 7.58 -39.92
CA ASP A 95 -30.28 6.98 -41.18
C ASP A 95 -30.97 7.95 -42.17
N ASP A 96 -30.25 8.20 -43.28
CA ASP A 96 -30.72 8.28 -44.67
C ASP A 96 -31.19 9.61 -45.32
N ASP A 97 -30.96 9.66 -46.65
CA ASP A 97 -31.27 10.66 -47.70
C ASP A 97 -30.19 11.76 -47.92
N GLY A 98 -29.52 11.90 -49.07
CA GLY A 98 -29.86 11.53 -50.45
C GLY A 98 -29.78 12.79 -51.31
N GLY A 99 -28.85 12.85 -52.27
CA GLY A 99 -28.70 13.98 -53.21
C GLY A 99 -27.35 14.07 -53.90
#